data_AF-A0A166FJQ9-F1
#
_entry.id   AF-A0A166FJQ9-F1
#
_cell.length_a   1.000
_cell.length_b   1.000
_cell.length_c   1.000
_cell.angle_alpha   90.00
_cell.angle_beta   90.00
_cell.angle_gamma   90.00
#
_symmetry.space_group_name_H-M   'P 1'
#
loop_
_entity.id
_entity.type
_entity.pdbx_description
1 polymer ?
#
loop_
_entity_poly.entity_id
_entity_poly.type
_entity_poly.pdbx_seq_one_letter_code
_entity_poly.pdbx_strand_id
1 'polypeptide(L)'
;MDTSPVFWEQQRQTRLQQLHFHDIALASPTQRTTIRDHLLQDIDAFASLARTFKSYVNLTNSISRLPAEVMTHIFRLLTEVDRYNSYASGLGWITASHVCHSWREILLGARDIWAEEIGTIPHWRAISTFLRRAGDDLPLRVSVESSGIAQATSIWRGGRSDFPLRRAHTISWEIDDEKDVEPFLKKFAGENWPKLKKLETRIYDSGEEPEDYKFPVAKPFCAPNLCMWTSESLYIPLRAQSMVTLDLNGWFPLCTTIPTSATGCMRHWTV
;
A
#
# COMPACT_ATOMS: atom_id res chain seq x y z
N MET A 1 -1.61 -46.32 5.26
CA MET A 1 -0.35 -46.13 4.50
C MET A 1 0.69 -45.70 5.51
N ASP A 2 1.86 -46.32 5.52
CA ASP A 2 2.94 -46.02 6.46
C ASP A 2 3.60 -44.70 6.05
N THR A 3 3.29 -43.61 6.75
CA THR A 3 3.84 -42.26 6.49
C THR A 3 5.07 -41.97 7.36
N SER A 4 5.72 -43.01 7.88
CA SER A 4 6.93 -42.89 8.69
C SER A 4 8.02 -42.12 7.93
N PRO A 5 8.84 -41.28 8.61
CA PRO A 5 10.04 -40.68 8.04
C PRO A 5 10.95 -41.68 7.30
N VAL A 6 10.93 -42.95 7.73
CA VAL A 6 11.67 -44.06 7.11
C VAL A 6 11.22 -44.30 5.66
N PHE A 7 9.92 -44.20 5.36
CA PHE A 7 9.41 -44.38 4.00
C PHE A 7 9.96 -43.31 3.05
N TRP A 8 9.93 -42.03 3.44
CA TRP A 8 10.43 -40.94 2.61
C TRP A 8 11.94 -41.00 2.40
N GLU A 9 12.68 -41.44 3.42
CA GLU A 9 14.13 -41.65 3.31
C GLU A 9 14.45 -42.79 2.33
N GLN A 10 13.69 -43.89 2.36
CA GLN A 10 13.84 -44.98 1.38
C GLN A 10 13.54 -44.49 -0.04
N GLN A 11 12.44 -43.76 -0.26
CA GLN A 11 12.10 -43.22 -1.59
C GLN A 11 13.19 -42.26 -2.11
N ARG A 12 13.73 -41.39 -1.24
CA ARG A 12 14.85 -40.51 -1.57
C ARG A 12 16.08 -41.31 -2.01
N GLN A 13 16.45 -42.34 -1.25
CA GLN A 13 17.59 -43.20 -1.57
C GLN A 13 17.39 -43.94 -2.90
N THR A 14 16.23 -44.56 -3.11
CA THR A 14 15.89 -45.25 -4.37
C THR A 14 15.98 -44.28 -5.55
N ARG A 15 15.46 -43.06 -5.42
CA ARG A 15 15.50 -42.08 -6.52
C ARG A 15 16.93 -41.63 -6.82
N LEU A 16 17.75 -41.38 -5.79
CA LEU A 16 19.17 -41.01 -5.99
C LEU A 16 19.98 -42.15 -6.60
N GLN A 17 19.67 -43.41 -6.29
CA GLN A 17 20.32 -44.57 -6.89
C GLN A 17 19.99 -44.73 -8.38
N GLN A 18 18.76 -44.40 -8.79
CA GLN A 18 18.36 -44.38 -10.21
C GLN A 18 19.09 -43.30 -11.02
N LEU A 19 19.50 -42.22 -10.35
CA LEU A 19 20.32 -41.17 -10.93
C LEU A 19 21.79 -41.62 -10.90
N HIS A 20 22.16 -42.53 -11.79
CA HIS A 20 23.55 -42.97 -11.93
C HIS A 20 24.44 -41.79 -12.37
N PHE A 21 25.03 -41.09 -11.41
CA PHE A 21 25.85 -39.89 -11.66
C PHE A 21 26.98 -40.12 -12.67
N HIS A 22 27.52 -41.35 -12.71
CA HIS A 22 28.54 -41.73 -13.68
C HIS A 22 28.01 -41.75 -15.13
N ASP A 23 26.78 -42.22 -15.33
CA ASP A 23 26.14 -42.29 -16.64
C ASP A 23 25.78 -40.89 -17.16
N ILE A 24 25.46 -39.94 -16.26
CA ILE A 24 25.21 -38.54 -16.62
C ILE A 24 26.47 -37.89 -17.21
N ALA A 25 27.65 -38.21 -16.65
CA ALA A 25 28.92 -37.68 -17.13
C ALA A 25 29.28 -38.24 -18.52
N LEU A 26 28.94 -39.50 -18.80
CA LEU A 26 29.21 -40.16 -20.07
C LEU A 26 28.10 -40.00 -21.12
N ALA A 27 26.94 -39.47 -20.73
CA ALA A 27 25.78 -39.29 -21.60
C ALA A 27 26.04 -38.30 -22.75
N SER A 28 25.40 -38.57 -23.89
CA SER A 28 25.38 -37.66 -25.05
C SER A 28 24.64 -36.34 -24.71
N PRO A 29 24.84 -35.26 -25.48
CA PRO A 29 24.17 -33.98 -25.24
C PRO A 29 22.65 -34.10 -25.14
N THR A 30 22.02 -34.89 -26.01
CA THR A 30 20.57 -35.11 -26.01
C THR A 30 20.10 -35.83 -24.75
N GLN A 31 20.82 -36.88 -24.32
CA GLN A 31 20.52 -37.61 -23.09
C GLN A 31 20.64 -36.71 -21.86
N ARG A 32 21.67 -35.85 -21.80
CA ARG A 32 21.83 -34.89 -20.70
C ARG A 32 20.67 -33.90 -20.61
N THR A 33 20.16 -33.42 -21.74
CA THR A 33 18.96 -32.56 -21.78
C THR A 33 17.75 -33.29 -21.23
N THR A 34 17.48 -34.53 -21.67
CA THR A 34 16.38 -35.34 -21.14
C THR A 34 16.50 -35.58 -19.63
N ILE A 35 17.69 -35.90 -19.14
CA ILE A 35 17.95 -36.09 -17.70
C ILE A 35 17.71 -34.78 -16.93
N ARG A 36 18.18 -33.65 -17.45
CA ARG A 36 17.93 -32.33 -16.87
C ARG A 36 16.43 -32.03 -16.77
N ASP A 37 15.67 -32.28 -17.83
CA ASP A 37 14.24 -32.00 -17.86
C ASP A 37 13.48 -32.89 -16.86
N HIS A 38 13.84 -34.17 -16.74
CA HIS A 38 13.28 -35.05 -15.71
C HIS A 38 13.60 -34.59 -14.29
N LEU A 39 14.84 -34.14 -14.03
CA LEU A 39 15.22 -33.60 -12.72
C LEU A 39 14.44 -32.33 -12.38
N LEU A 40 14.20 -31.45 -13.36
CA LEU A 40 13.37 -30.26 -13.17
C LEU A 40 11.92 -30.65 -12.84
N GLN A 41 11.36 -31.65 -13.53
CA GLN A 41 10.02 -32.17 -13.23
C GLN A 41 9.93 -32.79 -11.81
N ASP A 42 10.95 -33.54 -11.39
CA ASP A 42 11.02 -34.07 -10.03
C ASP A 42 11.05 -32.96 -8.97
N ILE A 43 11.85 -31.90 -9.20
CA ILE A 43 11.92 -30.73 -8.31
C ILE A 43 10.53 -30.10 -8.16
N ASP A 44 9.82 -29.91 -9.26
CA ASP A 44 8.46 -29.34 -9.24
C ASP A 44 7.46 -30.24 -8.51
N ALA A 45 7.54 -31.56 -8.72
CA ALA A 45 6.70 -32.54 -8.04
C ALA A 45 6.96 -32.54 -6.52
N PHE A 46 8.22 -32.54 -6.08
CA PHE A 46 8.57 -32.47 -4.66
C PHE A 46 8.16 -31.13 -4.03
N ALA A 47 8.34 -30.01 -4.72
CA ALA A 47 7.88 -28.71 -4.26
C ALA A 47 6.34 -28.66 -4.11
N SER A 48 5.60 -29.31 -5.02
CA SER A 48 4.15 -29.48 -4.91
C SER A 48 3.75 -30.29 -3.68
N LEU A 49 4.37 -31.46 -3.48
CA LEU A 49 4.11 -32.32 -2.33
C LEU A 49 4.43 -31.61 -1.00
N ALA A 50 5.56 -30.91 -0.92
CA ALA A 50 5.95 -30.14 0.25
C ALA A 50 4.94 -29.03 0.57
N ARG A 51 4.37 -28.36 -0.44
CA ARG A 51 3.28 -27.38 -0.25
C ARG A 51 2.04 -28.05 0.34
N THR A 52 1.67 -29.24 -0.13
CA THR A 52 0.54 -30.01 0.41
C THR A 52 0.74 -30.39 1.88
N PHE A 53 1.92 -30.90 2.25
CA PHE A 53 2.22 -31.20 3.66
C PHE A 53 2.22 -29.96 4.54
N LYS A 54 2.81 -28.85 4.07
CA LYS A 54 2.73 -27.56 4.79
C LYS A 54 1.29 -27.11 4.98
N SER A 55 0.43 -27.30 3.98
CA SER A 55 -1.00 -27.01 4.10
C SER A 55 -1.65 -27.83 5.23
N TYR A 56 -1.41 -29.13 5.28
CA TYR A 56 -1.94 -29.99 6.34
C TYR A 56 -1.40 -29.63 7.73
N VAL A 57 -0.11 -29.32 7.85
CA VAL A 57 0.48 -28.84 9.11
C VAL A 57 -0.18 -27.52 9.54
N ASN A 58 -0.42 -26.60 8.61
CA ASN A 58 -1.10 -25.35 8.95
C ASN A 58 -2.54 -25.59 9.43
N LEU A 59 -3.25 -26.58 8.89
CA LEU A 59 -4.60 -26.95 9.36
C LEU A 59 -4.63 -27.51 10.79
N THR A 60 -3.51 -27.99 11.33
CA THR A 60 -3.45 -28.42 12.73
C THR A 60 -3.30 -27.26 13.71
N ASN A 61 -2.90 -26.07 13.23
CA ASN A 61 -2.73 -24.88 14.06
C ASN A 61 -4.11 -24.30 14.44
N SER A 62 -4.26 -23.85 15.69
CA SER A 62 -5.53 -23.32 16.22
C SER A 62 -5.99 -22.08 15.45
N ILE A 63 -5.06 -21.22 15.04
CA ILE A 63 -5.36 -19.99 14.29
C ILE A 63 -5.98 -20.26 12.92
N SER A 64 -5.68 -21.41 12.30
CA SER A 64 -6.23 -21.79 10.99
C SER A 64 -7.69 -22.24 11.06
N ARG A 65 -8.25 -22.39 12.26
CA ARG A 65 -9.67 -22.73 12.48
C ARG A 65 -10.55 -21.51 12.69
N LEU A 66 -9.96 -20.32 12.75
CA LEU A 66 -10.72 -19.09 12.89
C LEU A 66 -11.57 -18.85 11.62
N PRO A 67 -12.82 -18.38 11.76
CA PRO A 67 -13.60 -17.91 10.64
C PRO A 67 -12.88 -16.81 9.85
N ALA A 68 -13.14 -16.72 8.55
CA ALA A 68 -12.47 -15.77 7.67
C ALA A 68 -12.69 -14.32 8.12
N GLU A 69 -13.85 -14.00 8.68
CA GLU A 69 -14.21 -12.69 9.21
C GLU A 69 -13.32 -12.28 10.38
N VAL A 70 -13.03 -13.23 11.29
CA VAL A 70 -12.15 -13.00 12.44
C VAL A 70 -10.71 -12.80 11.95
N MET A 71 -10.26 -13.60 10.98
CA MET A 71 -8.95 -13.43 10.36
C MET A 71 -8.81 -12.07 9.66
N THR A 72 -9.81 -11.64 8.90
CA THR A 72 -9.82 -10.31 8.28
C THR A 72 -9.76 -9.19 9.31
N HIS A 73 -10.47 -9.33 10.44
CA HIS A 73 -10.37 -8.36 11.53
C HIS A 73 -8.96 -8.31 12.13
N ILE A 74 -8.32 -9.46 12.36
CA ILE A 74 -6.92 -9.53 12.80
C ILE A 74 -5.99 -8.84 11.79
N PHE A 75 -6.19 -9.07 10.49
CA PHE A 75 -5.38 -8.42 9.46
C PHE A 75 -5.56 -6.91 9.42
N ARG A 76 -6.76 -6.39 9.66
CA ARG A 76 -6.99 -4.94 9.79
C ARG A 76 -6.23 -4.37 10.99
N LEU A 77 -6.24 -5.03 12.14
CA LEU A 77 -5.42 -4.60 13.28
C LEU A 77 -3.92 -4.67 12.95
N LEU A 78 -3.50 -5.69 12.19
CA LEU A 78 -2.11 -5.82 11.75
C LEU A 78 -1.70 -4.66 10.82
N THR A 79 -2.59 -4.13 9.98
CA THR A 79 -2.25 -2.97 9.13
C THR A 79 -2.07 -1.68 9.93
N GLU A 80 -2.59 -1.62 11.16
CA GLU A 80 -2.36 -0.49 12.06
C GLU A 80 -1.03 -0.61 12.81
N VAL A 81 -0.67 -1.81 13.25
CA VAL A 81 0.51 -2.07 14.10
C VAL A 81 1.78 -2.32 13.29
N ASP A 82 1.67 -2.97 12.14
CA ASP A 82 2.80 -3.37 11.28
C ASP A 82 2.68 -2.73 9.89
N ARG A 83 2.66 -1.38 9.88
CA ARG A 83 2.69 -0.61 8.63
C ARG A 83 4.01 -0.81 7.91
N TYR A 84 3.97 -0.64 6.59
CA TYR A 84 5.20 -0.61 5.81
C TYR A 84 6.12 0.48 6.36
N ASN A 85 7.36 0.09 6.68
CA ASN A 85 8.40 1.00 7.12
C ASN A 85 9.59 0.85 6.17
N SER A 86 9.86 1.90 5.39
CA SER A 86 10.94 1.93 4.41
C SER A 86 12.33 1.68 5.04
N TYR A 87 12.52 2.05 6.30
CA TYR A 87 13.76 1.85 7.05
C TYR A 87 13.92 0.41 7.57
N ALA A 88 12.83 -0.30 7.84
CA ALA A 88 12.86 -1.64 8.40
C ALA A 88 13.05 -2.75 7.35
N SER A 89 13.17 -2.41 6.05
CA SER A 89 13.30 -3.35 4.92
C SER A 89 12.20 -4.44 4.82
N GLY A 90 11.13 -4.31 5.59
CA GLY A 90 10.01 -5.26 5.65
C GLY A 90 8.84 -4.87 4.75
N LEU A 91 8.02 -5.85 4.37
CA LEU A 91 6.74 -5.60 3.67
C LEU A 91 5.60 -5.27 4.65
N GLY A 92 5.89 -5.13 5.94
CA GLY A 92 4.90 -4.95 7.02
C GLY A 92 3.83 -6.06 6.99
N TRP A 93 2.58 -5.66 7.18
CA TRP A 93 1.41 -6.54 7.22
C TRP A 93 1.26 -7.44 5.97
N ILE A 94 1.82 -7.07 4.81
CA ILE A 94 1.77 -7.90 3.60
C ILE A 94 2.48 -9.24 3.81
N THR A 95 3.45 -9.31 4.74
CA THR A 95 4.12 -10.56 5.11
C THR A 95 3.13 -11.61 5.64
N ALA A 96 1.98 -11.20 6.20
CA ALA A 96 0.92 -12.13 6.60
C ALA A 96 0.38 -12.94 5.41
N SER A 97 0.41 -12.38 4.19
CA SER A 97 0.05 -13.10 2.96
C SER A 97 1.06 -14.20 2.59
N HIS A 98 2.21 -14.28 3.27
CA HIS A 98 3.26 -15.28 3.01
C HIS A 98 3.25 -16.44 4.01
N VAL A 99 2.45 -16.38 5.07
CA VAL A 99 2.39 -17.40 6.12
C VAL A 99 1.88 -18.74 5.57
N CYS A 100 0.68 -18.74 4.99
CA CYS A 100 0.10 -19.93 4.36
C CYS A 100 -0.89 -19.57 3.25
N HIS A 101 -1.35 -20.58 2.50
CA HIS A 101 -2.32 -20.40 1.42
C HIS A 101 -3.64 -19.79 1.92
N SER A 102 -4.17 -20.29 3.05
CA SER A 102 -5.43 -19.80 3.60
C SER A 102 -5.38 -18.32 3.98
N TRP A 103 -4.28 -17.88 4.62
CA TRP A 103 -4.09 -16.48 5.00
C TRP A 103 -4.00 -15.59 3.77
N ARG A 104 -3.27 -16.05 2.75
CA ARG A 104 -3.17 -15.36 1.47
C ARG A 104 -4.54 -15.19 0.83
N GLU A 105 -5.33 -16.25 0.71
CA GLU A 105 -6.67 -16.20 0.10
C GLU A 105 -7.58 -15.19 0.83
N ILE A 106 -7.64 -15.28 2.16
CA ILE A 106 -8.47 -14.37 2.98
C ILE A 106 -8.00 -12.91 2.80
N LEU A 107 -6.71 -12.65 2.93
CA LEU A 107 -6.16 -11.29 2.84
C LEU A 107 -6.27 -10.71 1.42
N LEU A 108 -6.09 -11.52 0.37
CA LEU A 108 -6.31 -11.08 -1.01
C LEU A 108 -7.79 -10.79 -1.30
N GLY A 109 -8.72 -11.48 -0.62
CA GLY A 109 -10.15 -11.24 -0.69
C GLY A 109 -10.64 -10.03 0.13
N ALA A 110 -9.85 -9.56 1.10
CA ALA A 110 -10.17 -8.40 1.95
C ALA A 110 -9.93 -7.07 1.21
N ARG A 111 -10.78 -6.78 0.22
CA ARG A 111 -10.65 -5.63 -0.70
C ARG A 111 -10.59 -4.27 0.01
N ASP A 112 -11.28 -4.15 1.14
CA ASP A 112 -11.31 -2.97 2.02
C ASP A 112 -9.93 -2.65 2.60
N ILE A 113 -9.19 -3.65 3.07
CA ILE A 113 -7.81 -3.46 3.56
C ILE A 113 -6.92 -2.87 2.47
N TRP A 114 -6.99 -3.39 1.24
CA TRP A 114 -6.22 -2.85 0.11
C TRP A 114 -6.63 -1.42 -0.27
N ALA A 115 -7.90 -1.07 -0.09
CA ALA A 115 -8.43 0.27 -0.34
C ALA A 115 -8.04 1.28 0.74
N GLU A 116 -7.82 0.81 1.98
CA GLU A 116 -7.42 1.62 3.13
C GLU A 116 -5.92 1.96 3.15
N GLU A 117 -5.11 1.21 2.41
CA GLU A 117 -3.64 1.25 2.46
C GLU A 117 -3.01 1.86 1.18
N ILE A 118 -3.74 2.65 0.40
CA ILE A 118 -3.19 3.21 -0.85
C ILE A 118 -2.08 4.21 -0.54
N GLY A 119 -0.90 3.99 -1.12
CA GLY A 119 0.25 4.90 -1.04
C GLY A 119 1.15 4.69 0.18
N THR A 120 0.81 3.77 1.09
CA THR A 120 1.68 3.41 2.23
C THR A 120 2.99 2.78 1.78
N ILE A 121 2.99 2.07 0.64
CA ILE A 121 4.21 1.71 -0.08
C ILE A 121 4.38 2.70 -1.24
N PRO A 122 5.38 3.60 -1.23
CA PRO A 122 5.51 4.69 -2.19
C PRO A 122 6.04 4.24 -3.56
N HIS A 123 5.64 3.06 -4.03
CA HIS A 123 6.08 2.49 -5.30
C HIS A 123 4.90 2.24 -6.24
N TRP A 124 4.96 2.72 -7.48
CA TRP A 124 3.84 2.64 -8.42
C TRP A 124 3.30 1.21 -8.61
N ARG A 125 4.18 0.20 -8.74
CA ARG A 125 3.71 -1.19 -8.92
C ARG A 125 2.96 -1.72 -7.69
N ALA A 126 3.29 -1.22 -6.50
CA ALA A 126 2.56 -1.57 -5.29
C ALA A 126 1.20 -0.88 -5.29
N ILE A 127 1.16 0.44 -5.55
CA ILE A 127 -0.09 1.21 -5.67
C ILE A 127 -1.03 0.60 -6.71
N SER A 128 -0.54 0.28 -7.91
CA SER A 128 -1.37 -0.34 -8.95
C SER A 128 -1.89 -1.71 -8.53
N THR A 129 -1.09 -2.48 -7.78
CA THR A 129 -1.52 -3.75 -7.19
C THR A 129 -2.60 -3.55 -6.16
N PHE A 130 -2.49 -2.54 -5.29
CA PHE A 130 -3.46 -2.25 -4.25
C PHE A 130 -4.77 -1.75 -4.87
N LEU A 131 -4.71 -0.83 -5.84
CA LEU A 131 -5.87 -0.36 -6.60
C LEU A 131 -6.61 -1.52 -7.27
N ARG A 132 -5.88 -2.42 -7.94
CA ARG A 132 -6.47 -3.61 -8.56
C ARG A 132 -7.16 -4.52 -7.54
N ARG A 133 -6.56 -4.71 -6.36
CA ARG A 133 -7.13 -5.57 -5.29
C ARG A 133 -8.31 -4.91 -4.59
N ALA A 134 -8.27 -3.60 -4.40
CA ALA A 134 -9.40 -2.80 -3.94
C ALA A 134 -10.59 -2.87 -4.92
N GLY A 135 -10.34 -3.16 -6.20
CA GLY A 135 -11.32 -3.10 -7.29
C GLY A 135 -11.77 -1.67 -7.55
N ASP A 136 -12.94 -1.46 -8.17
CA ASP A 136 -13.30 -0.16 -8.78
C ASP A 136 -14.31 0.69 -7.98
N ASP A 137 -15.04 0.09 -7.06
CA ASP A 137 -16.19 0.70 -6.38
C ASP A 137 -15.85 1.20 -4.96
N LEU A 138 -14.89 0.58 -4.29
CA LEU A 138 -14.54 0.92 -2.92
C LEU A 138 -13.98 2.34 -2.80
N PRO A 139 -14.40 3.12 -1.79
CA PRO A 139 -13.72 4.34 -1.38
C PRO A 139 -12.25 4.06 -1.06
N LEU A 140 -11.36 4.98 -1.43
CA LEU A 140 -9.92 4.85 -1.16
C LEU A 140 -9.45 5.78 -0.04
N ARG A 141 -8.63 5.26 0.87
CA ARG A 141 -7.80 6.06 1.76
C ARG A 141 -6.41 6.15 1.15
N VAL A 142 -6.01 7.36 0.80
CA VAL A 142 -4.70 7.66 0.21
C VAL A 142 -3.82 8.23 1.29
N SER A 143 -2.73 7.55 1.60
CA SER A 143 -1.69 8.02 2.52
C SER A 143 -0.40 8.21 1.75
N VAL A 144 0.25 9.35 1.93
CA VAL A 144 1.59 9.61 1.38
C VAL A 144 2.45 10.07 2.53
N GLU A 145 3.36 9.19 2.95
CA GLU A 145 4.34 9.49 4.01
C GLU A 145 5.57 10.17 3.44
N SER A 146 6.24 10.91 4.31
CA SER A 146 7.23 11.89 3.88
C SER A 146 8.51 11.25 3.31
N SER A 147 8.97 10.17 3.95
CA SER A 147 10.04 9.29 3.46
C SER A 147 9.80 8.71 2.06
N GLY A 148 8.55 8.73 1.58
CA GLY A 148 8.13 8.24 0.27
C GLY A 148 7.94 9.32 -0.79
N ILE A 149 8.09 10.61 -0.47
CA ILE A 149 7.64 11.71 -1.36
C ILE A 149 8.36 11.71 -2.70
N ALA A 150 9.67 11.49 -2.78
CA ALA A 150 10.37 11.50 -4.07
C ALA A 150 9.80 10.44 -5.04
N GLN A 151 9.38 9.29 -4.51
CA GLN A 151 8.79 8.21 -5.30
C GLN A 151 7.28 8.42 -5.52
N ALA A 152 6.55 8.87 -4.49
CA ALA A 152 5.13 9.22 -4.59
C ALA A 152 4.90 10.39 -5.54
N THR A 153 5.72 11.43 -5.51
CA THR A 153 5.68 12.55 -6.44
C THR A 153 5.98 12.09 -7.85
N SER A 154 6.77 11.05 -8.11
CA SER A 154 6.89 10.48 -9.46
C SER A 154 5.54 9.91 -9.97
N ILE A 155 4.72 9.36 -9.07
CA ILE A 155 3.37 8.88 -9.37
C ILE A 155 2.43 10.05 -9.69
N TRP A 156 2.53 11.15 -8.94
CA TRP A 156 1.69 12.34 -9.14
C TRP A 156 2.16 13.23 -10.31
N ARG A 157 3.47 13.42 -10.46
CA ARG A 157 4.15 14.22 -11.50
C ARG A 157 4.10 13.54 -12.86
N GLY A 158 4.11 12.20 -12.91
CA GLY A 158 4.26 11.41 -14.12
C GLY A 158 3.10 11.47 -15.12
N GLY A 159 2.13 12.39 -14.97
CA GLY A 159 1.04 12.58 -15.91
C GLY A 159 0.09 11.39 -16.06
N ARG A 160 0.23 10.36 -15.21
CA ARG A 160 -0.66 9.21 -15.22
C ARG A 160 -2.03 9.64 -14.71
N SER A 161 -2.97 9.69 -15.65
CA SER A 161 -4.34 10.13 -15.49
C SER A 161 -5.26 9.04 -14.92
N ASP A 162 -4.72 7.86 -14.63
CA ASP A 162 -5.45 6.67 -14.21
C ASP A 162 -5.64 6.55 -12.69
N PHE A 163 -4.93 7.34 -11.88
CA PHE A 163 -5.16 7.30 -10.44
C PHE A 163 -6.60 7.78 -10.14
N PRO A 164 -7.46 6.93 -9.54
CA PRO A 164 -8.88 7.22 -9.48
C PRO A 164 -9.22 8.11 -8.27
N LEU A 165 -8.70 9.34 -8.28
CA LEU A 165 -8.84 10.34 -7.22
C LEU A 165 -10.30 10.62 -6.84
N ARG A 166 -11.24 10.43 -7.78
CA ARG A 166 -12.70 10.54 -7.54
C ARG A 166 -13.22 9.53 -6.49
N ARG A 167 -12.47 8.47 -6.21
CA ARG A 167 -12.75 7.48 -5.17
C ARG A 167 -12.14 7.82 -3.82
N ALA A 168 -11.19 8.75 -3.77
CA ALA A 168 -10.53 9.13 -2.53
C ALA A 168 -11.58 9.68 -1.55
N HIS A 169 -11.68 9.06 -0.38
CA HIS A 169 -12.54 9.50 0.71
C HIS A 169 -11.75 10.10 1.86
N THR A 170 -10.53 9.62 2.07
CA THR A 170 -9.58 10.16 3.03
C THR A 170 -8.25 10.34 2.32
N ILE A 171 -7.64 11.50 2.51
CA ILE A 171 -6.29 11.78 2.04
C ILE A 171 -5.48 12.23 3.25
N SER A 172 -4.37 11.56 3.51
CA SER A 172 -3.37 11.93 4.49
C SER A 172 -2.07 12.16 3.76
N TRP A 173 -1.46 13.31 3.95
CA TRP A 173 -0.23 13.65 3.25
C TRP A 173 0.75 14.36 4.15
N GLU A 174 1.95 13.80 4.24
CA GLU A 174 3.09 14.38 4.93
C GLU A 174 4.13 14.82 3.90
N ILE A 175 4.62 16.04 4.03
CA ILE A 175 5.53 16.72 3.11
C ILE A 175 6.80 17.12 3.86
N ASP A 176 7.97 16.65 3.41
CA ASP A 176 9.27 17.02 4.00
C ASP A 176 9.88 18.26 3.34
N ASP A 177 9.64 18.47 2.03
CA ASP A 177 10.22 19.56 1.26
C ASP A 177 9.10 20.38 0.62
N GLU A 178 9.14 21.69 0.86
CA GLU A 178 8.22 22.68 0.31
C GLU A 178 8.11 22.63 -1.24
N LYS A 179 9.18 22.20 -1.93
CA LYS A 179 9.19 22.03 -3.39
C LYS A 179 8.23 20.95 -3.86
N ASP A 180 7.78 20.05 -2.98
CA ASP A 180 6.82 19.01 -3.30
C ASP A 180 5.36 19.46 -3.12
N VAL A 181 5.14 20.63 -2.52
CA VAL A 181 3.81 21.25 -2.36
C VAL A 181 3.22 21.65 -3.73
N GLU A 182 4.01 22.33 -4.57
CA GLU A 182 3.49 22.86 -5.84
C GLU A 182 3.04 21.76 -6.83
N PRO A 183 3.81 20.69 -7.10
CA PRO A 183 3.38 19.61 -7.98
C PRO A 183 2.06 18.96 -7.55
N PHE A 184 1.85 18.84 -6.25
CA PHE A 184 0.59 18.37 -5.70
C PHE A 184 -0.51 19.39 -5.90
N LEU A 185 -0.33 20.64 -5.49
CA LEU A 185 -1.37 21.66 -5.63
C LEU A 185 -1.84 21.76 -7.08
N LYS A 186 -0.91 21.66 -8.03
CA LYS A 186 -1.21 21.62 -9.46
C LYS A 186 -2.04 20.41 -9.88
N LYS A 187 -1.84 19.24 -9.29
CA LYS A 187 -2.62 18.02 -9.57
C LYS A 187 -4.04 18.10 -9.01
N PHE A 188 -4.23 18.81 -7.90
CA PHE A 188 -5.53 18.96 -7.24
C PHE A 188 -6.31 20.15 -7.79
N ALA A 189 -5.60 21.18 -8.27
CA ALA A 189 -6.18 22.45 -8.69
C ALA A 189 -7.31 22.28 -9.71
N GLY A 190 -8.51 22.74 -9.34
CA GLY A 190 -9.69 22.69 -10.19
C GLY A 190 -10.34 21.32 -10.38
N GLU A 191 -9.82 20.26 -9.74
CA GLU A 191 -10.43 18.93 -9.76
C GLU A 191 -11.69 18.85 -8.87
N ASN A 192 -12.53 17.85 -9.15
CA ASN A 192 -13.73 17.56 -8.36
C ASN A 192 -13.58 16.23 -7.60
N TRP A 193 -13.77 16.30 -6.29
CA TRP A 193 -13.53 15.24 -5.31
C TRP A 193 -14.82 14.92 -4.57
N PRO A 194 -15.80 14.31 -5.25
CA PRO A 194 -17.14 14.15 -4.71
C PRO A 194 -17.19 13.18 -3.51
N LYS A 195 -16.22 12.28 -3.36
CA LYS A 195 -16.20 11.30 -2.25
C LYS A 195 -15.31 11.71 -1.09
N LEU A 196 -14.51 12.77 -1.23
CA LEU A 196 -13.56 13.19 -0.21
C LEU A 196 -14.31 13.71 1.02
N LYS A 197 -14.07 13.09 2.17
CA LYS A 197 -14.67 13.44 3.47
C LYS A 197 -13.64 13.98 4.45
N LYS A 198 -12.40 13.48 4.37
CA LYS A 198 -11.33 13.80 5.29
C LYS A 198 -10.05 14.17 4.54
N LEU A 199 -9.45 15.29 4.90
CA LEU A 199 -8.15 15.74 4.39
C LEU A 199 -7.22 16.02 5.57
N GLU A 200 -6.06 15.40 5.57
CA GLU A 200 -4.99 15.62 6.55
C GLU A 200 -3.73 16.00 5.77
N THR A 201 -3.14 17.13 6.11
CA THR A 201 -1.91 17.63 5.47
C THR A 201 -0.93 18.09 6.52
N ARG A 202 0.34 17.70 6.39
CA ARG A 202 1.41 18.11 7.29
C ARG A 202 2.65 18.47 6.49
N ILE A 203 3.23 19.62 6.76
CA ILE A 203 4.57 19.97 6.27
C ILE A 203 5.52 19.94 7.46
N TYR A 204 6.56 19.13 7.37
CA TYR A 204 7.65 19.19 8.33
C TYR A 204 8.54 20.38 7.97
N ASP A 205 8.62 21.34 8.88
CA ASP A 205 9.50 22.48 8.75
C ASP A 205 10.96 22.00 8.82
N SER A 206 11.76 22.30 7.79
CA SER A 206 13.20 22.05 7.78
C SER A 206 13.98 22.96 8.74
N GLY A 207 13.30 23.85 9.46
CA GLY A 207 13.86 24.77 10.46
C GLY A 207 14.34 26.10 9.88
N GLU A 208 14.02 26.39 8.62
CA GLU A 208 14.28 27.68 7.99
C GLU A 208 12.91 28.29 7.68
N GLU A 209 12.50 29.31 8.46
CA GLU A 209 11.32 30.10 8.12
C GLU A 209 11.49 30.62 6.70
N PRO A 210 10.63 30.23 5.74
CA PRO A 210 10.75 30.72 4.39
C PRO A 210 10.30 32.18 4.38
N GLU A 211 11.22 33.12 4.53
CA GLU A 211 10.91 34.56 4.54
C GLU A 211 10.19 35.02 3.25
N ASP A 212 10.22 34.21 2.19
CA ASP A 212 9.72 34.56 0.86
C ASP A 212 8.83 33.50 0.19
N TYR A 213 8.34 32.46 0.89
CA TYR A 213 7.50 31.48 0.22
C TYR A 213 6.16 32.07 -0.21
N LYS A 214 5.98 32.15 -1.53
CA LYS A 214 4.72 32.52 -2.15
C LYS A 214 3.95 31.25 -2.43
N PHE A 215 2.84 31.07 -1.71
CA PHE A 215 1.87 30.03 -2.02
C PHE A 215 1.52 30.08 -3.51
N PRO A 216 1.66 28.96 -4.24
CA PRO A 216 1.33 28.96 -5.65
C PRO A 216 -0.15 29.30 -5.82
N VAL A 217 -0.43 30.16 -6.80
CA VAL A 217 -1.80 30.57 -7.14
C VAL A 217 -2.49 29.39 -7.83
N ALA A 218 -3.00 28.46 -7.04
CA ALA A 218 -3.73 27.29 -7.51
C ALA A 218 -5.23 27.58 -7.59
N LYS A 219 -5.89 27.05 -8.63
CA LYS A 219 -7.36 27.07 -8.69
C LYS A 219 -7.92 26.25 -7.53
N PRO A 220 -8.91 26.76 -6.77
CA PRO A 220 -9.52 25.97 -5.72
C PRO A 220 -10.11 24.68 -6.27
N PHE A 221 -9.85 23.55 -5.61
CA PHE A 221 -10.50 22.29 -5.95
C PHE A 221 -11.85 22.15 -5.25
N CYS A 222 -12.76 21.36 -5.81
CA CYS A 222 -14.11 21.19 -5.27
C CYS A 222 -14.20 19.86 -4.51
N ALA A 223 -14.57 19.89 -3.23
CA ALA A 223 -14.79 18.72 -2.41
C ALA A 223 -16.09 18.91 -1.61
N PRO A 224 -17.27 18.76 -2.25
CA PRO A 224 -18.55 19.13 -1.65
C PRO A 224 -18.88 18.36 -0.37
N ASN A 225 -18.34 17.14 -0.23
CA ASN A 225 -18.55 16.26 0.92
C ASN A 225 -17.40 16.29 1.95
N LEU A 226 -16.39 17.16 1.76
CA LEU A 226 -15.30 17.29 2.71
C LEU A 226 -15.87 17.87 4.02
N CYS A 227 -15.80 17.09 5.08
CA CYS A 227 -16.35 17.45 6.39
C CYS A 227 -15.26 17.72 7.43
N MET A 228 -14.05 17.21 7.23
CA MET A 228 -12.92 17.41 8.14
C MET A 228 -11.65 17.73 7.37
N TRP A 229 -11.02 18.85 7.70
CA TRP A 229 -9.69 19.20 7.23
C TRP A 229 -8.80 19.55 8.41
N THR A 230 -7.72 18.80 8.58
CA THR A 230 -6.63 19.12 9.50
C THR A 230 -5.39 19.43 8.68
N SER A 231 -4.78 20.58 8.94
CA SER A 231 -3.53 20.98 8.30
C SER A 231 -2.52 21.45 9.32
N GLU A 232 -1.27 21.05 9.11
CA GLU A 232 -0.10 21.57 9.81
C GLU A 232 0.78 22.27 8.78
N SER A 233 0.82 23.61 8.86
CA SER A 233 1.64 24.47 7.99
C SER A 233 1.34 24.47 6.48
N LEU A 234 0.22 23.89 6.02
CA LEU A 234 -0.20 23.96 4.60
C LEU A 234 -1.57 24.63 4.41
N TYR A 235 -1.66 25.57 3.49
CA TYR A 235 -2.96 26.07 3.01
C TYR A 235 -3.24 25.58 1.58
N ILE A 236 -4.39 24.94 1.40
CA ILE A 236 -4.87 24.52 0.08
C ILE A 236 -6.16 25.26 -0.25
N PRO A 237 -6.21 26.04 -1.35
CA PRO A 237 -7.46 26.62 -1.81
C PRO A 237 -8.47 25.51 -2.16
N LEU A 238 -9.62 25.48 -1.48
CA LEU A 238 -10.67 24.48 -1.74
C LEU A 238 -12.08 25.03 -1.52
N ARG A 239 -13.07 24.34 -2.10
CA ARG A 239 -14.51 24.56 -1.88
C ARG A 239 -15.12 23.34 -1.21
N ALA A 240 -15.48 23.47 0.06
CA ALA A 240 -16.08 22.40 0.85
C ALA A 240 -17.34 22.91 1.57
N GLN A 241 -18.51 22.63 0.98
CA GLN A 241 -19.80 23.09 1.49
C GLN A 241 -20.23 22.35 2.76
N SER A 242 -19.73 21.12 2.96
CA SER A 242 -20.07 20.27 4.11
C SER A 242 -19.02 20.30 5.22
N MET A 243 -18.11 21.28 5.24
CA MET A 243 -17.01 21.33 6.20
C MET A 243 -17.52 21.59 7.63
N VAL A 244 -17.25 20.66 8.55
CA VAL A 244 -17.69 20.67 9.97
C VAL A 244 -16.52 20.82 10.93
N THR A 245 -15.33 20.40 10.52
CA THR A 245 -14.09 20.60 11.29
C THR A 245 -13.01 21.15 10.38
N LEU A 246 -12.45 22.29 10.79
CA LEU A 246 -11.26 22.89 10.18
C LEU A 246 -10.26 23.14 11.30
N ASP A 247 -9.11 22.48 11.21
CA ASP A 247 -8.01 22.60 12.16
C ASP A 247 -6.75 22.99 11.40
N LEU A 248 -6.19 24.16 11.71
CA LEU A 248 -5.01 24.72 11.03
C LEU A 248 -3.94 24.97 12.09
N ASN A 249 -3.22 23.91 12.46
CA ASN A 249 -2.13 23.96 13.43
C ASN A 249 -0.83 24.44 12.78
N GLY A 250 0.08 24.99 13.59
CA GLY A 250 1.40 25.45 13.14
C GLY A 250 1.38 26.73 12.31
N TRP A 251 0.22 27.39 12.18
CA TRP A 251 0.12 28.66 11.47
C TRP A 251 0.56 29.82 12.37
N PHE A 252 1.79 30.30 12.18
CA PHE A 252 2.18 31.60 12.68
C PHE A 252 1.69 32.66 11.70
N PRO A 253 0.81 33.60 12.10
CA PRO A 253 0.33 34.66 11.23
C PRO A 253 1.43 35.70 11.03
N LEU A 254 2.42 35.39 10.20
CA LEU A 254 3.43 36.37 9.76
C LEU A 254 2.95 37.18 8.54
N CYS A 255 1.90 36.72 7.85
CA CYS A 255 1.24 37.47 6.77
C CYS A 255 -0.11 38.03 7.21
N THR A 256 -0.19 39.37 7.36
CA THR A 256 -1.39 40.12 7.76
C THR A 256 -2.49 40.19 6.68
N THR A 257 -2.29 39.57 5.52
CA THR A 257 -3.22 39.58 4.39
C THR A 257 -3.83 38.20 4.16
N ILE A 258 -4.94 37.92 4.85
CA ILE A 258 -5.81 36.78 4.51
C ILE A 258 -6.37 37.02 3.10
N PRO A 259 -6.21 36.09 2.14
CA PRO A 259 -6.81 36.22 0.82
C PRO A 259 -8.33 36.36 0.93
N THR A 260 -8.90 37.37 0.28
CA THR A 260 -10.35 37.68 0.26
C THR A 260 -11.23 36.55 -0.28
N SER A 261 -10.67 35.48 -0.84
CA SER A 261 -11.39 34.27 -1.23
C SER A 261 -11.78 33.37 -0.05
N ALA A 262 -11.17 33.54 1.13
CA ALA A 262 -11.44 32.72 2.31
C ALA A 262 -12.69 33.19 3.08
N THR A 263 -13.08 34.46 2.96
CA THR A 263 -14.18 35.06 3.74
C THR A 263 -15.58 34.57 3.33
N GLY A 264 -15.72 33.95 2.15
CA GLY A 264 -17.00 33.42 1.67
C GLY A 264 -17.49 32.14 2.37
N CYS A 265 -16.58 31.33 2.94
CA CYS A 265 -16.92 30.11 3.68
C CYS A 265 -16.78 30.23 5.21
N MET A 266 -16.20 31.33 5.71
CA MET A 266 -15.87 31.52 7.13
C MET A 266 -17.00 32.17 7.96
N ARG A 267 -18.29 31.83 7.73
CA ARG A 267 -19.37 32.51 8.49
C ARG A 267 -19.62 31.98 9.91
N HIS A 268 -19.04 30.85 10.34
CA HIS A 268 -19.28 30.30 11.68
C HIS A 268 -18.10 29.47 12.23
N TRP A 269 -16.93 30.08 12.45
CA TRP A 269 -15.83 29.41 13.14
C TRP A 269 -15.32 30.27 14.28
N THR A 270 -15.43 29.76 15.49
CA THR A 270 -14.74 30.29 16.68
C THR A 270 -13.28 29.88 16.58
N VAL A 271 -12.38 30.87 16.57
CA VAL A 271 -10.95 30.68 16.83
C VAL A 271 -10.75 30.39 18.31
#